data_AF-A0AAU6VRW4-F1
#
_entry.id   AF-A0AAU6VRW4-F1
#
_cell.length_a   1.000
_cell.length_b   1.000
_cell.length_c   1.000
_cell.angle_alpha   90.00
_cell.angle_beta   90.00
_cell.angle_gamma   90.00
#
_symmetry.space_group_name_H-M   'P 1'
#
loop_
_entity.id
_entity.type
_entity.pdbx_description
1 polymer ?
#
loop_
_entity_poly.entity_id
_entity_poly.type
_entity_poly.pdbx_seq_one_letter_code
_entity_poly.pdbx_strand_id
1 'polypeptide(L)'
;MVLDNIPNIKSLVSQEAIRFTGHKPYIKTFYDLLRSEYEFAEPIPIESGERVELSPEPIVRPHQDSLETNFDMPELPSSISVPIDEQTLYHIHLGDDFELSALVHSSTGIERKLMYRKSQIASRKAPQALRDIHSELNTSQIFAICPKCHLLVAASLSGHESRASASDCEEHFVQPYDVSQMDRVTDRKKGKVWARKTAHGIEIYLSEVIWPHPHEWAYRDRLIQVLPKDTVPALVREVKSAIYHQSKSSRVCGQCGYTDDAAFFFNEDTCHECATKVYAVRY
;
A
#
# COMPACT_ATOMS: atom_id res chain seq x y z
N MET A 1 9.90 -5.84 13.42
CA MET A 1 8.89 -6.85 13.01
C MET A 1 8.92 -6.94 11.50
N VAL A 2 9.12 -8.13 10.92
CA VAL A 2 9.29 -8.26 9.47
C VAL A 2 7.91 -8.38 8.83
N LEU A 3 7.34 -7.25 8.40
CA LEU A 3 6.06 -7.17 7.67
C LEU A 3 6.04 -8.08 6.42
N ASP A 4 7.22 -8.49 5.95
CA ASP A 4 7.36 -9.48 4.90
C ASP A 4 6.57 -10.75 5.22
N ASN A 5 6.59 -11.25 6.44
CA ASN A 5 6.02 -12.57 6.72
C ASN A 5 4.48 -12.56 6.87
N ILE A 6 3.80 -11.47 6.54
CA ILE A 6 2.33 -11.36 6.59
C ILE A 6 1.80 -11.13 5.16
N PRO A 7 0.67 -11.75 4.76
CA PRO A 7 0.01 -11.42 3.51
C PRO A 7 -0.34 -9.93 3.41
N ASN A 8 -0.06 -9.29 2.28
CA ASN A 8 -0.52 -7.93 2.06
C ASN A 8 -2.00 -7.91 1.63
N ILE A 9 -2.75 -6.88 2.04
CA ILE A 9 -4.19 -6.81 1.78
C ILE A 9 -4.49 -6.85 0.27
N LYS A 10 -3.66 -6.19 -0.55
CA LYS A 10 -3.82 -6.19 -2.01
C LYS A 10 -3.90 -7.61 -2.58
N SER A 11 -2.97 -8.48 -2.18
CA SER A 11 -2.90 -9.88 -2.62
C SER A 11 -4.03 -10.74 -2.06
N LEU A 12 -4.48 -10.47 -0.83
CA LEU A 12 -5.63 -11.15 -0.25
C LEU A 12 -6.92 -10.84 -1.04
N VAL A 13 -7.09 -9.58 -1.47
CA VAL A 13 -8.23 -9.18 -2.31
C VAL A 13 -8.13 -9.79 -3.71
N SER A 14 -6.96 -9.76 -4.34
CA SER A 14 -6.79 -10.29 -5.71
C SER A 14 -6.94 -11.81 -5.81
N GLN A 15 -6.67 -12.53 -4.73
CA GLN A 15 -6.86 -13.98 -4.63
C GLN A 15 -8.23 -14.36 -4.05
N GLU A 16 -9.15 -13.40 -3.91
CA GLU A 16 -10.49 -13.60 -3.33
C GLU A 16 -10.49 -14.20 -1.91
N ALA A 17 -9.37 -14.09 -1.19
CA ALA A 17 -9.19 -14.64 0.16
C ALA A 17 -9.93 -13.85 1.26
N ILE A 18 -10.62 -12.76 0.89
CA ILE A 18 -11.44 -11.95 1.79
C ILE A 18 -12.88 -11.99 1.32
N ARG A 19 -13.78 -12.51 2.16
CA ARG A 19 -15.22 -12.46 1.94
C ARG A 19 -15.84 -11.26 2.63
N PHE A 20 -16.62 -10.50 1.87
CA PHE A 20 -17.40 -9.37 2.38
C PHE A 20 -18.89 -9.73 2.48
N THR A 21 -19.53 -9.34 3.58
CA THR A 21 -20.99 -9.47 3.77
C THR A 21 -21.55 -8.20 4.44
N GLY A 22 -22.85 -7.96 4.34
CA GLY A 22 -23.52 -6.81 4.96
C GLY A 22 -24.00 -5.76 3.95
N HIS A 23 -24.05 -4.50 4.38
CA HIS A 23 -24.61 -3.41 3.58
C HIS A 23 -23.65 -2.97 2.45
N LYS A 24 -24.15 -3.02 1.20
CA LYS A 24 -23.42 -2.62 -0.01
C LYS A 24 -22.71 -1.26 0.09
N PRO A 25 -23.30 -0.19 0.67
CA PRO A 25 -22.63 1.11 0.77
C PRO A 25 -21.33 1.05 1.58
N TYR A 26 -21.30 0.33 2.70
CA TYR A 26 -20.10 0.21 3.52
C TYR A 26 -19.04 -0.65 2.86
N ILE A 27 -19.44 -1.71 2.16
CA ILE A 27 -18.54 -2.54 1.35
C ILE A 27 -17.88 -1.66 0.27
N LYS A 28 -18.67 -0.84 -0.45
CA LYS A 28 -18.15 0.11 -1.43
C LYS A 28 -17.17 1.10 -0.79
N THR A 29 -17.52 1.72 0.34
CA THR A 29 -16.61 2.64 1.05
C THR A 29 -15.30 1.96 1.48
N PHE A 30 -15.34 0.70 1.90
CA PHE A 30 -14.13 -0.05 2.23
C PHE A 30 -13.27 -0.32 1.00
N TYR A 31 -13.89 -0.70 -0.12
CA TYR A 31 -13.20 -0.83 -1.39
C TYR A 31 -12.60 0.50 -1.88
N ASP A 32 -13.31 1.62 -1.71
CA ASP A 32 -12.78 2.95 -2.03
C ASP A 32 -11.59 3.32 -1.11
N LEU A 33 -11.61 2.88 0.16
CA LEU A 33 -10.46 2.99 1.06
C LEU A 33 -9.28 2.15 0.53
N LEU A 34 -9.48 0.87 0.23
CA LEU A 34 -8.43 0.01 -0.35
C LEU A 34 -7.88 0.60 -1.64
N ARG A 35 -8.76 1.07 -2.51
CA ARG A 35 -8.45 1.78 -3.72
C ARG A 35 -7.55 2.98 -3.43
N SER A 36 -7.96 3.85 -2.51
CA SER A 36 -7.17 5.01 -2.08
C SER A 36 -5.83 4.66 -1.41
N GLU A 37 -5.65 3.45 -0.88
CA GLU A 37 -4.39 2.98 -0.25
C GLU A 37 -3.47 2.24 -1.23
N TYR A 38 -4.05 1.56 -2.22
CA TYR A 38 -3.33 0.63 -3.12
C TYR A 38 -3.40 1.01 -4.60
N GLU A 39 -4.19 2.02 -5.00
CA GLU A 39 -4.21 2.45 -6.39
C GLU A 39 -2.92 3.14 -6.80
N PHE A 40 -2.43 2.59 -7.89
CA PHE A 40 -1.38 3.11 -8.74
C PHE A 40 -2.08 3.93 -9.81
N ALA A 41 -1.94 5.25 -9.80
CA ALA A 41 -2.00 5.94 -11.08
C ALA A 41 -0.96 5.26 -11.98
N GLU A 42 -1.34 4.75 -13.15
CA GLU A 42 -0.31 4.38 -14.10
C GLU A 42 0.55 5.63 -14.37
N PRO A 43 1.87 5.52 -14.49
CA PRO A 43 2.59 6.44 -15.36
C PRO A 43 1.94 6.30 -16.73
N ILE A 44 1.56 7.42 -17.35
CA ILE A 44 1.03 7.46 -18.72
C ILE A 44 1.95 6.58 -19.58
N PRO A 45 1.43 5.55 -20.26
CA PRO A 45 2.27 4.64 -21.03
C PRO A 45 3.06 5.46 -22.06
N ILE A 46 4.39 5.33 -22.03
CA ILE A 46 5.23 5.77 -23.12
C ILE A 46 4.85 4.86 -24.29
N GLU A 47 4.21 5.41 -25.32
CA GLU A 47 3.94 4.67 -26.55
C GLU A 47 5.24 4.03 -27.02
N SER A 48 5.23 2.70 -27.05
CA SER A 48 6.32 1.86 -27.48
C SER A 48 6.73 2.21 -28.90
N GLY A 49 7.99 2.58 -29.13
CA GLY A 49 8.46 2.68 -30.51
C GLY A 49 9.87 3.23 -30.72
N GLU A 50 10.39 4.06 -29.82
CA GLU A 50 11.72 4.65 -30.03
C GLU A 50 12.73 4.15 -29.00
N ARG A 51 13.91 3.80 -29.51
CA ARG A 51 15.10 3.44 -28.74
C ARG A 51 15.21 4.40 -27.55
N VAL A 52 15.53 3.85 -26.38
CA VAL A 52 15.88 4.59 -25.17
C VAL A 52 17.15 5.42 -25.44
N GLU A 53 16.99 6.51 -26.17
CA GLU A 53 17.69 7.74 -25.87
C GLU A 53 16.93 8.35 -24.70
N LEU A 54 17.68 8.79 -23.69
CA LEU A 54 17.20 9.53 -22.53
C LEU A 54 16.46 10.79 -23.02
N SER A 55 15.19 10.66 -23.41
CA SER A 55 14.44 11.80 -23.92
C SER A 55 14.15 12.75 -22.75
N PRO A 56 14.42 14.06 -22.88
CA PRO A 56 14.34 15.02 -21.77
C PRO A 56 12.92 15.48 -21.45
N GLU A 57 11.89 14.99 -22.15
CA GLU A 57 10.57 15.59 -22.08
C GLU A 57 9.68 15.04 -20.94
N PRO A 58 9.00 15.94 -20.20
CA PRO A 58 8.51 15.66 -18.85
C PRO A 58 7.10 15.04 -18.81
N ILE A 59 6.88 14.11 -17.88
CA ILE A 59 5.55 13.76 -17.40
C ILE A 59 5.21 14.72 -16.24
N VAL A 60 4.46 15.78 -16.52
CA VAL A 60 3.95 16.75 -15.54
C VAL A 60 2.58 16.28 -15.07
N ARG A 61 2.36 16.15 -13.75
CA ARG A 61 1.04 15.83 -13.18
C ARG A 61 0.44 17.09 -12.56
N PRO A 62 -0.70 17.61 -13.06
CA PRO A 62 -1.41 18.69 -12.38
C PRO A 62 -1.96 18.20 -11.04
N HIS A 63 -2.26 19.17 -10.17
CA HIS A 63 -2.81 18.96 -8.83
C HIS A 63 -3.98 17.96 -8.87
N GLN A 64 -3.95 16.97 -7.97
CA GLN A 64 -4.89 15.85 -7.93
C GLN A 64 -6.34 16.30 -7.76
N ASP A 65 -7.09 16.30 -8.85
CA ASP A 65 -8.51 15.97 -8.87
C ASP A 65 -8.74 14.96 -9.99
N SER A 66 -9.16 13.75 -9.61
CA SER A 66 -9.59 12.66 -10.48
C SER A 66 -8.62 12.24 -11.60
N LEU A 67 -7.71 11.30 -11.29
CA LEU A 67 -7.20 10.37 -12.30
C LEU A 67 -7.89 9.03 -12.05
N GLU A 68 -8.72 8.62 -12.99
CA GLU A 68 -9.29 7.27 -13.05
C GLU A 68 -8.16 6.25 -13.16
N THR A 69 -8.26 5.20 -12.36
CA THR A 69 -7.19 4.24 -12.12
C THR A 69 -7.73 2.83 -12.32
N ASN A 70 -7.17 2.12 -13.30
CA ASN A 70 -7.48 0.72 -13.54
C ASN A 70 -6.74 -0.16 -12.52
N PHE A 71 -7.25 -0.19 -11.29
CA PHE A 71 -7.14 -1.39 -10.48
C PHE A 71 -8.29 -2.29 -10.93
N ASP A 72 -7.99 -3.43 -11.55
CA ASP A 72 -8.96 -4.52 -11.75
C ASP A 72 -9.29 -5.10 -10.36
N MET A 73 -10.02 -4.30 -9.59
CA MET A 73 -10.77 -4.78 -8.46
C MET A 73 -11.88 -5.62 -9.07
N PRO A 74 -12.14 -6.84 -8.57
CA PRO A 74 -13.35 -7.53 -8.97
C PRO A 74 -14.52 -6.54 -8.86
N GLU A 75 -15.33 -6.43 -9.92
CA GLU A 75 -16.61 -5.74 -9.82
C GLU A 75 -17.28 -6.22 -8.54
N LEU A 76 -17.73 -5.28 -7.68
CA LEU A 76 -18.33 -5.53 -6.36
C LEU A 76 -18.84 -6.97 -6.29
N PRO A 77 -18.18 -7.85 -5.50
CA PRO A 77 -18.38 -9.27 -5.70
C PRO A 77 -19.87 -9.58 -5.74
N SER A 78 -20.32 -10.27 -6.78
CA SER A 78 -21.65 -10.89 -6.82
C SER A 78 -21.91 -11.82 -5.61
N SER A 79 -20.87 -12.04 -4.81
CA SER A 79 -20.74 -12.95 -3.68
C SER A 79 -21.22 -12.44 -2.31
N ILE A 80 -22.10 -11.43 -2.26
CA ILE A 80 -22.74 -10.98 -1.00
C ILE A 80 -23.51 -12.13 -0.30
N SER A 81 -23.83 -13.21 -1.02
CA SER A 81 -24.61 -14.36 -0.53
C SER A 81 -23.98 -15.74 -0.81
N VAL A 82 -22.72 -15.84 -1.24
CA VAL A 82 -22.10 -17.14 -1.55
C VAL A 82 -21.51 -17.74 -0.25
N PRO A 83 -21.64 -19.06 0.01
CA PRO A 83 -21.10 -19.71 1.20
C PRO A 83 -19.61 -19.42 1.39
N ILE A 84 -19.12 -19.48 2.63
CA ILE A 84 -17.68 -19.47 2.90
C ILE A 84 -17.08 -20.68 2.18
N ASP A 85 -16.22 -20.41 1.21
CA ASP A 85 -15.52 -21.45 0.46
C ASP A 85 -14.20 -21.83 1.14
N GLU A 86 -13.57 -22.88 0.63
CA GLU A 86 -12.28 -23.34 1.13
C GLU A 86 -11.13 -22.34 0.87
N GLN A 87 -11.33 -21.28 0.06
CA GLN A 87 -10.29 -20.29 -0.26
C GLN A 87 -10.35 -19.06 0.64
N THR A 88 -11.46 -18.86 1.37
CA THR A 88 -11.65 -17.69 2.22
C THR A 88 -10.77 -17.77 3.47
N LEU A 89 -9.89 -16.79 3.68
CA LEU A 89 -9.04 -16.66 4.87
C LEU A 89 -9.55 -15.61 5.86
N TYR A 90 -10.23 -14.58 5.36
CA TYR A 90 -10.81 -13.53 6.18
C TYR A 90 -12.27 -13.30 5.81
N HIS A 91 -13.08 -12.99 6.83
CA HIS A 91 -14.46 -12.59 6.68
C HIS A 91 -14.67 -11.22 7.30
N ILE A 92 -15.13 -10.27 6.49
CA ILE A 92 -15.49 -8.91 6.90
C ILE A 92 -17.01 -8.77 6.79
N HIS A 93 -17.66 -8.57 7.93
CA HIS A 93 -19.10 -8.29 8.01
C HIS A 93 -19.31 -6.80 8.28
N LEU A 94 -20.07 -6.12 7.42
CA LEU A 94 -20.37 -4.69 7.48
C LEU A 94 -21.89 -4.45 7.55
N GLY A 95 -22.53 -4.99 8.59
CA GLY A 95 -23.97 -4.85 8.86
C GLY A 95 -24.24 -3.72 9.85
N ASP A 96 -25.18 -3.96 10.77
CA ASP A 96 -25.40 -3.11 11.95
C ASP A 96 -24.18 -3.12 12.89
N ASP A 97 -23.51 -4.28 12.93
CA ASP A 97 -22.22 -4.50 13.57
C ASP A 97 -21.15 -4.67 12.50
N PHE A 98 -19.96 -4.14 12.75
CA PHE A 98 -18.78 -4.41 11.92
C PHE A 98 -17.92 -5.47 12.59
N GLU A 99 -17.59 -6.53 11.86
CA GLU A 99 -16.77 -7.63 12.34
C GLU A 99 -15.66 -7.98 11.34
N LEU A 100 -14.48 -8.31 11.86
CA LEU A 100 -13.40 -8.98 11.12
C LEU A 100 -13.12 -10.31 11.81
N SER A 101 -13.12 -11.39 11.04
CA SER A 101 -12.75 -12.72 11.51
C SER A 101 -11.74 -13.35 10.56
N ALA A 102 -10.81 -14.13 11.11
CA ALA A 102 -9.97 -15.02 10.33
C ALA A 102 -10.56 -16.44 10.34
N LEU A 103 -10.37 -17.15 9.24
CA LEU A 103 -10.84 -18.51 9.02
C LEU A 103 -9.64 -19.43 8.85
N VAL A 104 -9.36 -20.21 9.89
CA VAL A 104 -8.21 -21.13 9.93
C VAL A 104 -8.64 -22.49 9.40
N HIS A 105 -8.10 -22.89 8.26
CA HIS A 105 -8.34 -24.19 7.65
C HIS A 105 -7.46 -25.23 8.33
N SER A 106 -8.07 -26.29 8.86
CA SER A 106 -7.41 -27.37 9.58
C SER A 106 -7.90 -28.73 9.09
N SER A 107 -7.25 -29.82 9.53
CA SER A 107 -7.68 -31.19 9.21
C SER A 107 -9.11 -31.53 9.67
N THR A 108 -9.65 -30.79 10.65
CA THR A 108 -10.99 -31.03 11.21
C THR A 108 -12.06 -30.08 10.69
N GLY A 109 -11.68 -29.17 9.77
CA GLY A 109 -12.58 -28.16 9.21
C GLY A 109 -12.06 -26.73 9.39
N ILE A 110 -12.96 -25.76 9.27
CA ILE A 110 -12.66 -24.33 9.32
C ILE A 110 -13.01 -23.79 10.70
N GLU A 111 -12.03 -23.20 11.39
CA GLU A 111 -12.24 -22.50 12.65
C GLU A 111 -12.31 -20.98 12.44
N ARG A 112 -13.33 -20.33 13.00
CA ARG A 112 -13.50 -18.87 12.95
C ARG A 112 -12.91 -18.21 14.19
N LYS A 113 -11.90 -17.36 14.00
CA LYS A 113 -11.30 -16.52 15.06
C LYS A 113 -11.72 -15.06 14.88
N LEU A 114 -12.50 -14.54 15.83
CA LEU A 114 -12.92 -13.13 15.84
C LEU A 114 -11.71 -12.24 16.18
N MET A 115 -11.45 -11.24 15.33
CA MET A 115 -10.33 -10.32 15.49
C MET A 115 -10.78 -8.93 15.93
N TYR A 116 -11.88 -8.46 15.35
CA TYR A 116 -12.44 -7.15 15.62
C TYR A 116 -13.96 -7.24 15.63
N ARG A 117 -14.58 -6.52 16.56
CA ARG A 117 -16.02 -6.29 16.57
C ARG A 117 -16.33 -4.90 17.07
N LYS A 118 -17.24 -4.21 16.38
CA LYS A 118 -17.79 -2.94 16.81
C LYS A 118 -19.27 -2.91 16.51
N SER A 119 -20.06 -2.89 17.58
CA SER A 119 -21.51 -2.98 17.48
C SER A 119 -22.18 -1.62 17.29
N GLN A 120 -23.37 -1.65 16.68
CA GLN A 120 -24.26 -0.49 16.51
C GLN A 120 -23.57 0.73 15.89
N ILE A 121 -23.00 0.56 14.69
CA ILE A 121 -22.22 1.63 14.07
C ILE A 121 -23.12 2.73 13.53
N ALA A 122 -23.09 3.89 14.22
CA ALA A 122 -23.63 5.13 13.66
C ALA A 122 -22.89 5.51 12.38
N SER A 123 -23.61 5.93 11.32
CA SER A 123 -23.05 6.21 9.99
C SER A 123 -21.84 7.17 10.01
N ARG A 124 -21.87 8.18 10.89
CA ARG A 124 -20.74 9.13 11.08
C ARG A 124 -19.44 8.49 11.58
N LYS A 125 -19.51 7.33 12.24
CA LYS A 125 -18.34 6.59 12.77
C LYS A 125 -17.90 5.45 11.83
N ALA A 126 -18.67 5.15 10.77
CA ALA A 126 -18.36 4.08 9.84
C ALA A 126 -16.99 4.27 9.16
N PRO A 127 -16.59 5.46 8.66
CA PRO A 127 -15.29 5.63 8.02
C PRO A 127 -14.12 5.29 8.94
N GLN A 128 -14.20 5.65 10.23
CA GLN A 128 -13.17 5.31 11.20
C GLN A 128 -13.14 3.80 11.47
N ALA A 129 -14.31 3.16 11.65
CA ALA A 129 -14.37 1.72 11.86
C ALA A 129 -13.81 0.92 10.68
N LEU A 130 -14.00 1.39 9.45
CA LEU A 130 -13.41 0.80 8.24
C LEU A 130 -11.87 0.94 8.24
N ARG A 131 -11.32 2.08 8.67
CA ARG A 131 -9.87 2.24 8.85
C ARG A 131 -9.32 1.34 9.96
N ASP A 132 -10.07 1.17 11.05
CA ASP A 132 -9.70 0.25 12.13
C ASP A 132 -9.61 -1.19 11.60
N ILE A 133 -10.61 -1.66 10.82
CA ILE A 133 -10.58 -2.99 10.16
C ILE A 133 -9.39 -3.12 9.23
N HIS A 134 -9.11 -2.12 8.39
CA HIS A 134 -7.97 -2.13 7.49
C HIS A 134 -6.64 -2.27 8.26
N SER A 135 -6.48 -1.50 9.34
CA SER A 135 -5.29 -1.56 10.19
C SER A 135 -5.13 -2.93 10.87
N GLU A 136 -6.23 -3.50 11.38
CA GLU A 136 -6.24 -4.81 12.02
C GLU A 136 -5.87 -5.92 11.02
N LEU A 137 -6.42 -5.86 9.80
CA LEU A 137 -6.08 -6.78 8.73
C LEU A 137 -4.60 -6.65 8.31
N ASN A 138 -4.10 -5.42 8.17
CA ASN A 138 -2.72 -5.14 7.74
C ASN A 138 -1.66 -5.56 8.76
N THR A 139 -2.04 -5.75 10.02
CA THR A 139 -1.13 -6.14 11.11
C THR A 139 -1.43 -7.52 11.69
N SER A 140 -2.39 -8.25 11.09
CA SER A 140 -2.81 -9.58 11.51
C SER A 140 -1.65 -10.57 11.51
N GLN A 141 -1.46 -11.25 12.65
CA GLN A 141 -0.46 -12.31 12.82
C GLN A 141 -1.10 -13.70 12.93
N ILE A 142 -2.37 -13.82 12.54
CA ILE A 142 -3.06 -15.12 12.54
C ILE A 142 -2.45 -16.03 11.47
N PHE A 143 -2.11 -15.45 10.31
CA PHE A 143 -1.40 -16.13 9.25
C PHE A 143 0.00 -15.54 9.11
N ALA A 144 0.98 -16.42 8.90
CA ALA A 144 2.36 -16.04 8.61
C ALA A 144 2.92 -16.86 7.45
N ILE A 145 3.82 -16.27 6.68
CA ILE A 145 4.51 -16.94 5.58
C ILE A 145 5.75 -17.61 6.14
N CYS A 146 5.84 -18.95 6.03
CA CYS A 146 7.02 -19.70 6.49
C CYS A 146 8.21 -19.34 5.57
N PRO A 147 9.33 -18.80 6.06
CA PRO A 147 10.52 -18.47 5.27
C PRO A 147 11.24 -19.72 4.75
N LYS A 148 11.00 -20.90 5.35
CA LYS A 148 11.57 -22.18 4.88
C LYS A 148 10.78 -22.73 3.69
N CYS A 149 9.47 -22.98 3.85
CA CYS A 149 8.65 -23.60 2.79
C CYS A 149 7.93 -22.61 1.86
N HIS A 150 7.94 -21.31 2.16
CA HIS A 150 7.28 -20.25 1.40
C HIS A 150 5.76 -20.44 1.25
N LEU A 151 5.12 -21.15 2.18
CA LEU A 151 3.67 -21.32 2.26
C LEU A 151 3.08 -20.41 3.35
N LEU A 152 1.81 -20.06 3.19
CA LEU A 152 1.05 -19.40 4.24
C LEU A 152 0.61 -20.43 5.29
N VAL A 153 0.89 -20.14 6.56
CA VAL A 153 0.62 -21.07 7.66
C VAL A 153 -0.12 -20.37 8.81
N ALA A 154 -0.90 -21.14 9.58
CA ALA A 154 -1.57 -20.73 10.81
C ALA A 154 -1.09 -21.57 12.00
N ALA A 155 -0.98 -20.98 13.19
CA ALA A 155 -0.54 -21.69 14.41
C ALA A 155 -1.44 -22.89 14.75
N SER A 156 -0.86 -23.94 15.36
CA SER A 156 -1.65 -25.07 15.88
C SER A 156 -2.59 -24.61 17.00
N LEU A 157 -3.79 -25.17 17.02
CA LEU A 157 -4.86 -24.84 17.96
C LEU A 157 -4.65 -25.39 19.38
N SER A 158 -3.43 -25.80 19.74
CA SER A 158 -3.12 -26.34 21.06
C SER A 158 -2.90 -25.24 22.10
N GLY A 159 -3.99 -24.58 22.50
CA GLY A 159 -4.19 -24.09 23.87
C GLY A 159 -3.54 -22.77 24.30
N HIS A 160 -2.74 -22.11 23.45
CA HIS A 160 -2.33 -20.73 23.67
C HIS A 160 -2.74 -19.87 22.48
N GLU A 161 -3.11 -18.62 22.72
CA GLU A 161 -3.30 -17.55 21.72
C GLU A 161 -1.96 -17.22 21.02
N SER A 162 -1.26 -18.25 20.54
CA SER A 162 0.06 -18.12 19.96
C SER A 162 -0.09 -17.61 18.53
N ARG A 163 0.65 -16.54 18.26
CA ARG A 163 0.80 -15.97 16.91
C ARG A 163 1.56 -16.98 16.07
N ALA A 164 1.24 -17.08 14.77
CA ALA A 164 1.99 -17.97 13.87
C ALA A 164 3.47 -17.58 13.90
N SER A 165 4.35 -18.55 14.22
CA SER A 165 5.79 -18.33 14.23
C SER A 165 6.35 -18.69 12.86
N ALA A 166 7.22 -17.83 12.34
CA ALA A 166 7.92 -18.05 11.07
C ALA A 166 9.03 -19.13 11.17
N SER A 167 9.14 -19.90 12.26
CA SER A 167 10.28 -20.79 12.46
C SER A 167 10.10 -22.21 11.93
N ASP A 168 8.90 -22.81 12.04
CA ASP A 168 8.74 -24.27 11.89
C ASP A 168 7.49 -24.67 11.12
N CYS A 169 7.67 -25.23 9.92
CA CYS A 169 6.52 -25.51 9.05
C CYS A 169 5.78 -26.83 9.39
N GLU A 170 6.28 -27.65 10.32
CA GLU A 170 5.67 -28.96 10.69
C GLU A 170 4.56 -28.84 11.76
N GLU A 171 4.56 -27.76 12.56
CA GLU A 171 3.57 -27.54 13.62
C GLU A 171 2.37 -26.68 13.18
N HIS A 172 2.30 -26.30 11.90
CA HIS A 172 1.33 -25.32 11.43
C HIS A 172 0.42 -25.87 10.33
N PHE A 173 -0.80 -25.33 10.23
CA PHE A 173 -1.72 -25.65 9.14
C PHE A 173 -1.43 -24.79 7.91
N VAL A 174 -1.17 -25.42 6.77
CA VAL A 174 -1.02 -24.74 5.48
C VAL A 174 -2.37 -24.19 5.03
N GLN A 175 -2.39 -22.92 4.62
CA GLN A 175 -3.59 -22.22 4.16
C GLN A 175 -3.59 -22.08 2.63
N PRO A 176 -4.77 -22.08 1.99
CA PRO A 176 -4.90 -21.98 0.53
C PRO A 176 -4.64 -20.54 0.05
N TYR A 177 -3.37 -20.19 -0.08
CA TYR A 177 -2.91 -18.87 -0.52
C TYR A 177 -1.60 -18.97 -1.31
N ASP A 178 -1.58 -18.35 -2.49
CA ASP A 178 -0.43 -18.33 -3.37
C ASP A 178 0.51 -17.17 -3.00
N VAL A 179 1.55 -17.49 -2.22
CA VAL A 179 2.58 -16.53 -1.80
C VAL A 179 3.32 -15.93 -3.00
N SER A 180 3.40 -16.62 -4.14
CA SER A 180 4.12 -16.15 -5.32
C SER A 180 3.45 -14.94 -5.99
N GLN A 181 2.15 -14.77 -5.81
CA GLN A 181 1.38 -13.64 -6.33
C GLN A 181 1.51 -12.37 -5.47
N MET A 182 2.20 -12.46 -4.33
CA MET A 182 2.36 -11.31 -3.45
C MET A 182 3.47 -10.37 -3.93
N ASP A 183 3.10 -9.13 -4.25
CA ASP A 183 4.06 -8.07 -4.55
C ASP A 183 4.51 -7.35 -3.26
N ARG A 184 5.75 -7.62 -2.82
CA ARG A 184 6.38 -6.96 -1.66
C ARG A 184 7.27 -5.76 -2.00
N VAL A 185 7.39 -5.46 -3.29
CA VAL A 185 8.34 -4.45 -3.79
C VAL A 185 7.62 -3.15 -4.08
N THR A 186 6.45 -3.23 -4.70
CA THR A 186 5.75 -2.05 -5.20
C THR A 186 5.09 -1.25 -4.07
N ASP A 187 5.42 0.05 -3.91
CA ASP A 187 4.99 0.82 -2.72
C ASP A 187 4.84 2.36 -2.87
N ARG A 188 4.32 2.83 -4.03
CA ARG A 188 4.20 4.25 -4.42
C ARG A 188 3.75 5.25 -3.34
N LYS A 189 2.86 4.89 -2.41
CA LYS A 189 2.30 5.83 -1.42
C LYS A 189 3.19 6.07 -0.19
N LYS A 190 4.36 5.42 -0.08
CA LYS A 190 5.19 5.43 1.15
C LYS A 190 6.43 6.31 1.09
N GLY A 191 6.28 7.54 0.59
CA GLY A 191 7.26 8.61 0.76
C GLY A 191 8.01 9.03 -0.51
N LYS A 192 9.03 9.87 -0.31
CA LYS A 192 9.83 10.51 -1.38
C LYS A 192 10.49 9.50 -2.33
N VAL A 193 10.77 8.28 -1.87
CA VAL A 193 11.36 7.21 -2.69
C VAL A 193 10.43 6.01 -2.69
N TRP A 194 10.11 5.50 -3.88
CA TRP A 194 9.20 4.37 -4.05
C TRP A 194 9.70 3.40 -5.13
N ALA A 195 9.21 2.16 -5.10
CA ALA A 195 9.57 1.15 -6.09
C ALA A 195 8.33 0.61 -6.83
N ARG A 196 8.56 0.09 -8.03
CA ARG A 196 7.58 -0.62 -8.86
C ARG A 196 8.20 -1.87 -9.46
N LYS A 197 7.56 -3.02 -9.29
CA LYS A 197 7.92 -4.24 -10.01
C LYS A 197 7.28 -4.22 -11.40
N THR A 198 8.08 -4.37 -12.46
CA THR A 198 7.64 -4.37 -13.86
C THR A 198 8.12 -5.64 -14.58
N ALA A 199 7.82 -5.75 -15.88
CA ALA A 199 8.36 -6.82 -16.72
C ALA A 199 9.89 -6.75 -16.85
N HIS A 200 10.46 -5.54 -16.78
CA HIS A 200 11.87 -5.27 -17.04
C HIS A 200 12.75 -5.34 -15.78
N GLY A 201 12.17 -5.31 -14.59
CA GLY A 201 12.91 -5.32 -13.34
C GLY A 201 12.13 -4.68 -12.20
N ILE A 202 12.87 -4.17 -11.23
CA ILE A 202 12.34 -3.34 -10.15
C ILE A 202 12.84 -1.92 -10.36
N GLU A 203 11.92 -1.04 -10.73
CA GLU A 203 12.20 0.37 -10.96
C GLU A 203 12.10 1.13 -9.63
N ILE A 204 13.12 1.94 -9.32
CA ILE A 204 13.16 2.80 -8.13
C ILE A 204 13.05 4.26 -8.57
N TYR A 205 12.06 4.94 -8.00
CA TYR A 205 11.71 6.31 -8.32
C TYR A 205 11.97 7.23 -7.12
N LEU A 206 12.36 8.46 -7.42
CA LEU A 206 12.40 9.58 -6.48
C LEU A 206 11.33 10.60 -6.89
N SER A 207 10.39 10.86 -5.99
CA SER A 207 9.41 11.93 -6.13
C SER A 207 10.06 13.27 -5.79
N GLU A 208 10.06 14.17 -6.75
CA GLU A 208 10.60 15.52 -6.66
C GLU A 208 9.46 16.52 -6.83
N VAL A 209 9.51 17.63 -6.09
CA VAL A 209 8.58 18.75 -6.33
C VAL A 209 9.15 19.60 -7.46
N ILE A 210 8.30 19.93 -8.42
CA ILE A 210 8.60 20.84 -9.52
C ILE A 210 7.58 21.98 -9.52
N TRP A 211 7.97 23.12 -10.07
CA TRP A 211 7.11 24.30 -10.22
C TRP A 211 6.90 24.59 -11.71
N PRO A 212 6.02 23.82 -12.40
CA PRO A 212 5.72 24.05 -13.82
C PRO A 212 5.12 25.45 -14.05
N HIS A 213 4.38 25.97 -13.07
CA HIS A 213 3.99 27.37 -13.00
C HIS A 213 4.49 27.96 -11.67
N PRO A 214 4.89 29.24 -11.66
CA PRO A 214 5.26 29.96 -10.45
C PRO A 214 4.28 29.90 -9.24
N HIS A 215 3.03 29.53 -9.46
CA HIS A 215 1.98 29.42 -8.44
C HIS A 215 1.43 28.00 -8.26
N GLU A 216 1.92 27.05 -9.05
CA GLU A 216 1.42 25.69 -9.05
C GLU A 216 2.62 24.75 -8.97
N TRP A 217 2.73 24.08 -7.84
CA TRP A 217 3.69 23.00 -7.66
C TRP A 217 3.06 21.67 -8.09
N ALA A 218 3.89 20.76 -8.56
CA ALA A 218 3.53 19.42 -8.96
C ALA A 218 4.57 18.41 -8.47
N TYR A 219 4.17 17.16 -8.32
CA TYR A 219 5.12 16.06 -8.09
C TYR A 219 5.56 15.46 -9.43
N ARG A 220 6.86 15.25 -9.57
CA ARG A 220 7.50 14.51 -10.66
C ARG A 220 8.19 13.28 -10.09
N ASP A 221 7.84 12.11 -10.59
CA ASP A 221 8.57 10.88 -10.27
C ASP A 221 9.70 10.67 -11.28
N ARG A 222 10.94 10.69 -10.81
CA ARG A 222 12.13 10.43 -11.63
C ARG A 222 12.65 9.03 -11.37
N LEU A 223 12.82 8.24 -12.43
CA LEU A 223 13.48 6.94 -12.34
C LEU A 223 14.96 7.15 -11.99
N ILE A 224 15.40 6.56 -10.88
CA ILE A 224 16.78 6.67 -10.39
C ILE A 224 17.59 5.43 -10.76
N GLN A 225 16.97 4.25 -10.64
CA GLN A 225 17.66 2.98 -10.78
C GLN A 225 16.69 1.87 -11.18
N VAL A 226 17.18 0.88 -11.92
CA VAL A 226 16.48 -0.38 -12.18
C VAL A 226 17.30 -1.52 -11.58
N LEU A 227 16.68 -2.32 -10.71
CA LEU A 227 17.26 -3.52 -10.13
C LEU A 227 16.76 -4.78 -10.85
N PRO A 228 17.49 -5.92 -10.80
CA PRO A 228 17.02 -7.20 -11.29
C PRO A 228 15.66 -7.61 -10.70
N LYS A 229 14.81 -8.28 -11.48
CA LYS A 229 13.44 -8.67 -11.09
C LYS A 229 13.38 -9.62 -9.89
N ASP A 230 14.43 -10.39 -9.71
CA ASP A 230 14.65 -11.37 -8.64
C ASP A 230 15.29 -10.76 -7.39
N THR A 231 15.54 -9.44 -7.37
CA THR A 231 16.09 -8.78 -6.19
C THR A 231 15.18 -8.96 -4.98
N VAL A 232 15.78 -9.39 -3.86
CA VAL A 232 15.05 -9.63 -2.62
C VAL A 232 14.48 -8.33 -2.03
N PRO A 233 13.26 -8.33 -1.47
CA PRO A 233 12.62 -7.11 -0.94
C PRO A 233 13.45 -6.35 0.11
N ALA A 234 14.24 -7.06 0.92
CA ALA A 234 15.13 -6.45 1.91
C ALA A 234 16.16 -5.52 1.25
N LEU A 235 16.80 -5.98 0.17
CA LEU A 235 17.79 -5.20 -0.57
C LEU A 235 17.14 -3.99 -1.25
N VAL A 236 15.93 -4.15 -1.81
CA VAL A 236 15.18 -3.00 -2.38
C VAL A 236 14.97 -1.92 -1.31
N ARG A 237 14.59 -2.30 -0.07
CA ARG A 237 14.41 -1.33 1.02
C ARG A 237 15.71 -0.63 1.42
N GLU A 238 16.82 -1.35 1.43
CA GLU A 238 18.14 -0.77 1.71
C GLU A 238 18.52 0.26 0.65
N VAL A 239 18.39 -0.08 -0.63
CA VAL A 239 18.66 0.84 -1.75
C VAL A 239 17.76 2.08 -1.67
N LYS A 240 16.46 1.89 -1.43
CA LYS A 240 15.51 2.99 -1.24
C LYS A 240 15.90 3.90 -0.08
N SER A 241 16.30 3.32 1.05
CA SER A 241 16.73 4.08 2.23
C SER A 241 17.99 4.89 1.94
N ALA A 242 18.98 4.30 1.26
CA ALA A 242 20.19 5.00 0.84
C ALA A 242 19.88 6.21 -0.06
N ILE A 243 19.04 6.02 -1.08
CA ILE A 243 18.59 7.11 -1.97
C ILE A 243 17.85 8.19 -1.18
N TYR A 244 16.95 7.79 -0.27
CA TYR A 244 16.21 8.73 0.56
C TYR A 244 17.15 9.60 1.41
N HIS A 245 18.12 8.97 2.07
CA HIS A 245 19.10 9.68 2.91
C HIS A 245 20.01 10.62 2.11
N GLN A 246 20.39 10.25 0.89
CA GLN A 246 21.14 11.13 -0.02
C GLN A 246 20.29 12.27 -0.57
N SER A 247 18.98 12.07 -0.72
CA SER A 247 18.03 13.06 -1.24
C SER A 247 17.53 14.08 -0.20
N LYS A 248 18.00 14.02 1.06
CA LYS A 248 17.59 14.95 2.11
C LYS A 248 18.14 16.35 1.82
N SER A 249 17.26 17.23 1.39
CA SER A 249 17.53 18.65 1.16
C SER A 249 16.61 19.52 1.99
N SER A 250 16.30 19.15 3.25
CA SER A 250 15.52 20.04 4.11
C SER A 250 16.32 21.32 4.39
N ARG A 251 15.68 22.48 4.21
CA ARG A 251 16.23 23.81 4.47
C ARG A 251 15.42 24.50 5.55
N VAL A 252 16.02 25.49 6.20
CA VAL A 252 15.37 26.38 7.16
C VAL A 252 15.40 27.78 6.57
N CYS A 253 14.24 28.45 6.52
CA CYS A 253 14.14 29.81 6.01
C CYS A 253 14.73 30.79 7.04
N GLY A 254 15.78 31.53 6.68
CA GLY A 254 16.39 32.54 7.53
C GLY A 254 15.47 33.70 7.91
N GLN A 255 14.36 33.89 7.18
CA GLN A 255 13.39 34.98 7.43
C GLN A 255 12.28 34.61 8.43
N CYS A 256 11.78 33.38 8.40
CA CYS A 256 10.63 32.97 9.21
C CYS A 256 10.86 31.70 10.05
N GLY A 257 12.03 31.06 9.94
CA GLY A 257 12.35 29.81 10.62
C GLY A 257 11.60 28.58 10.08
N TYR A 258 10.82 28.72 9.01
CA TYR A 258 10.09 27.61 8.40
C TYR A 258 11.05 26.56 7.85
N THR A 259 10.82 25.29 8.17
CA THR A 259 11.65 24.17 7.73
C THR A 259 10.86 23.31 6.75
N ASP A 260 11.39 23.10 5.55
CA ASP A 260 10.76 22.26 4.53
C ASP A 260 11.80 21.74 3.51
N ASP A 261 11.37 20.90 2.57
CA ASP A 261 12.20 20.47 1.44
C ASP A 261 12.70 21.69 0.63
N ALA A 262 13.96 21.66 0.20
CA ALA A 262 14.59 22.70 -0.61
C ALA A 262 13.79 23.09 -1.86
N ALA A 263 12.99 22.18 -2.40
CA ALA A 263 12.13 22.47 -3.54
C ALA A 263 11.00 23.48 -3.22
N PHE A 264 10.71 23.74 -1.94
CA PHE A 264 9.80 24.80 -1.49
C PHE A 264 10.52 26.13 -1.16
N PHE A 265 11.81 26.21 -1.50
CA PHE A 265 12.61 27.40 -1.29
C PHE A 265 12.93 28.09 -2.61
N PHE A 266 12.75 29.42 -2.62
CA PHE A 266 13.12 30.28 -3.74
C PHE A 266 14.64 30.31 -3.96
N ASN A 267 15.41 30.30 -2.86
CA ASN A 267 16.86 30.22 -2.88
C ASN A 267 17.39 29.44 -1.65
N GLU A 268 18.68 29.52 -1.34
CA GLU A 268 19.27 28.72 -0.26
C GLU A 268 18.73 29.07 1.15
N ASP A 269 18.20 30.27 1.34
CA ASP A 269 17.84 30.80 2.68
C ASP A 269 16.40 31.36 2.76
N THR A 270 15.68 31.46 1.65
CA THR A 270 14.32 32.06 1.62
C THR A 270 13.28 31.10 1.05
N CYS A 271 12.22 30.83 1.82
CA CYS A 271 11.07 30.08 1.32
C CYS A 271 10.26 30.90 0.29
N HIS A 272 9.51 30.23 -0.60
CA HIS A 272 8.73 30.94 -1.63
C HIS A 272 7.74 31.97 -1.04
N GLU A 273 7.12 31.69 0.10
CA GLU A 273 6.19 32.63 0.75
C GLU A 273 6.88 33.91 1.22
N CYS A 274 8.07 33.80 1.83
CA CYS A 274 8.87 34.95 2.24
C CYS A 274 9.44 35.70 1.03
N ALA A 275 9.79 35.00 -0.04
CA ALA A 275 10.29 35.65 -1.26
C ALA A 275 9.23 36.59 -1.87
N THR A 276 7.95 36.19 -1.86
CA THR A 276 6.83 37.03 -2.30
C THR A 276 6.67 38.29 -1.43
N LYS A 277 6.86 38.16 -0.12
CA LYS A 277 6.69 39.27 0.84
C LYS A 277 7.90 40.23 0.87
N VAL A 278 9.11 39.70 0.83
CA VAL A 278 10.37 40.46 1.04
C VAL A 278 10.92 41.00 -0.27
N TYR A 279 10.92 40.20 -1.32
CA TYR A 279 11.51 40.56 -2.62
C TYR A 279 10.47 41.04 -3.63
N ALA A 280 9.19 41.13 -3.24
CA ALA A 280 8.07 41.42 -4.12
C ALA A 280 8.05 40.52 -5.38
N VAL A 281 8.61 39.32 -5.28
CA VAL A 281 8.61 38.34 -6.37
C VAL A 281 7.16 38.00 -6.67
N ARG A 282 6.69 38.44 -7.84
CA ARG A 282 5.41 38.04 -8.40
C ARG A 282 5.68 36.94 -9.40
N TYR A 283 5.16 35.79 -9.03
CA TYR A 283 5.15 34.56 -9.78
C TYR A 283 4.05 34.63 -10.85
#